data_AF-A0A090WQ41-F1
#
_entry.id   AF-A0A090WQ41-F1
#
_cell.length_a   1.000
_cell.length_b   1.000
_cell.length_c   1.000
_cell.angle_alpha   90.00
_cell.angle_beta   90.00
_cell.angle_gamma   90.00
#
_symmetry.space_group_name_H-M   'P 1'
#
loop_
_entity.id
_entity.type
_entity.pdbx_description
1 polymer ?
#
loop_
_entity_poly.entity_id
_entity_poly.type
_entity_poly.pdbx_seq_one_letter_code
_entity_poly.pdbx_strand_id
1 'polypeptide(L)' 'MALGYKIIMWDVLSFDWDKSITQERCFNNVTSKAKPGSIVVFHDSVKASKHMMYTLPKVLEHFSKKGYSFKALEF' A
#
# COMPACT_ATOMS: atom_id res chain seq x y z
N MET A 1 -30.81 8.02 -12.86
CA MET A 1 -30.08 6.77 -13.12
C MET A 1 -28.75 6.84 -12.39
N ALA A 2 -28.35 5.81 -11.65
CA ALA A 2 -27.03 5.76 -11.01
C ALA A 2 -25.96 5.43 -12.05
N LEU A 3 -24.78 6.06 -11.96
CA LEU A 3 -23.71 5.96 -12.97
C LEU A 3 -22.97 4.62 -13.00
N GLY A 4 -23.38 3.63 -12.20
CA GLY A 4 -22.78 2.29 -12.18
C GLY A 4 -21.38 2.19 -11.57
N TYR A 5 -20.85 3.27 -10.98
CA TYR A 5 -19.54 3.25 -10.32
C TYR A 5 -19.56 2.42 -9.03
N LYS A 6 -18.46 1.69 -8.80
CA LYS A 6 -18.15 1.08 -7.50
C LYS A 6 -17.04 1.88 -6.83
N ILE A 7 -17.30 2.36 -5.61
CA ILE A 7 -16.31 3.10 -4.82
C ILE A 7 -15.49 2.07 -4.04
N ILE A 8 -14.17 2.11 -4.23
CA ILE A 8 -13.23 1.25 -3.52
C ILE A 8 -12.33 2.11 -2.65
N MET A 9 -12.25 1.75 -1.37
CA MET A 9 -11.36 2.37 -0.40
C MET A 9 -10.22 1.41 -0.05
N TRP A 10 -9.25 1.91 0.71
CA TRP A 10 -8.17 1.12 1.30
C TRP A 10 -8.42 0.91 2.79
N ASP A 11 -7.86 -0.16 3.36
CA ASP A 11 -7.82 -0.40 4.81
C ASP A 11 -6.41 -0.15 5.41
N VAL A 12 -5.36 -0.15 4.57
CA VAL A 12 -3.98 0.06 5.02
C VAL A 12 -3.34 1.26 4.33
N LEU A 13 -2.83 2.18 5.14
CA LEU A 13 -2.21 3.42 4.71
C LEU A 13 -0.69 3.38 4.97
N SER A 14 0.11 3.57 3.93
CA SER A 14 1.58 3.55 4.02
C SER A 14 2.17 4.79 4.70
N PHE A 15 1.52 5.96 4.51
CA PHE A 15 2.05 7.28 4.84
C PHE A 15 3.31 7.64 4.03
N ASP A 16 3.43 7.12 2.82
CA ASP A 16 4.60 7.34 1.96
C ASP A 16 4.85 8.81 1.59
N TRP A 17 3.82 9.67 1.62
CA TRP A 17 3.96 11.11 1.41
C TRP A 17 4.47 11.91 2.63
N ASP A 18 4.50 11.30 3.82
CA ASP A 18 4.80 12.02 5.05
C ASP A 18 6.32 12.12 5.26
N LYS A 19 6.85 13.34 5.24
CA LYS A 19 8.28 13.61 5.42
C LYS A 19 8.73 13.50 6.88
N SER A 20 7.80 13.47 7.84
CA SER A 20 8.10 13.36 9.27
C SER A 20 8.42 11.92 9.71
N ILE A 21 8.09 10.92 8.88
CA ILE A 21 8.37 9.51 9.18
C ILE A 21 9.60 9.02 8.40
N THR A 22 10.20 7.94 8.86
CA THR A 22 11.24 7.24 8.11
C THR A 22 10.62 6.24 7.13
N GLN A 23 11.38 5.85 6.11
CA GLN A 23 11.01 4.79 5.17
C GLN A 23 10.79 3.43 5.88
N GLU A 24 11.50 3.15 6.97
CA GLU A 24 11.28 1.97 7.82
C GLU A 24 9.95 2.05 8.55
N ARG A 25 9.55 3.24 9.03
CA ARG A 25 8.23 3.45 9.62
C ARG A 25 7.13 3.28 8.59
N CYS A 26 7.32 3.77 7.36
CA CYS A 26 6.42 3.56 6.22
C CYS A 26 6.23 2.05 5.95
N PHE A 27 7.32 1.29 5.87
CA PHE A 27 7.28 -0.16 5.74
C PHE A 27 6.52 -0.84 6.88
N ASN A 28 6.83 -0.49 8.13
CA ASN A 28 6.15 -1.04 9.29
C ASN A 28 4.66 -0.68 9.35
N ASN A 29 4.27 0.52 8.87
CA ASN A 29 2.87 0.92 8.83
C ASN A 29 2.03 -0.05 7.99
N VAL A 30 2.62 -0.58 6.91
CA VAL A 30 1.99 -1.56 6.03
C VAL A 30 2.08 -2.96 6.64
N THR A 31 3.28 -3.47 6.91
CA THR A 31 3.48 -4.88 7.26
C THR A 31 2.90 -5.29 8.61
N SER A 32 2.75 -4.34 9.55
CA SER A 32 2.08 -4.61 10.84
C SER A 32 0.55 -4.67 10.76
N LYS A 33 -0.06 -4.15 9.69
CA LYS A 33 -1.53 -4.00 9.59
C LYS A 33 -2.15 -4.81 8.46
N ALA A 34 -1.43 -5.03 7.36
CA ALA A 34 -1.98 -5.74 6.22
C ALA A 34 -2.24 -7.22 6.56
N LYS A 35 -3.38 -7.70 6.08
CA LYS A 35 -3.88 -9.07 6.26
C LYS A 35 -4.46 -9.58 4.93
N PRO A 36 -4.81 -10.88 4.81
CA PRO A 36 -5.43 -11.38 3.59
C PRO A 36 -6.69 -10.57 3.26
N GLY A 37 -6.78 -10.07 2.02
CA GLY A 37 -7.88 -9.22 1.55
C GLY A 37 -7.68 -7.72 1.76
N SER A 38 -6.60 -7.26 2.38
CA SER A 38 -6.31 -5.82 2.51
C SER A 38 -6.03 -5.15 1.16
N ILE A 39 -6.50 -3.91 1.02
CA ILE A 39 -6.14 -2.96 -0.02
C ILE A 39 -5.18 -1.94 0.60
N VAL A 40 -3.93 -1.96 0.13
CA VAL A 40 -2.86 -1.07 0.59
C VAL A 40 -2.67 0.07 -0.41
N VAL A 41 -2.63 1.31 0.06
CA VAL A 41 -2.41 2.48 -0.82
C VAL A 41 -0.96 3.00 -0.77
N PHE A 42 -0.43 3.26 -1.97
CA PHE A 42 0.82 3.98 -2.24
C PHE A 42 0.55 5.08 -3.27
N HIS A 43 1.34 6.14 -3.25
CA HIS A 43 1.19 7.31 -4.10
C HIS A 43 2.37 7.43 -5.07
N ASP A 44 2.07 7.55 -6.36
CA ASP A 44 3.05 7.89 -7.39
C ASP A 44 3.16 9.41 -7.54
N SER A 45 3.83 10.05 -6.58
CA SER A 45 4.07 11.50 -6.59
C SER A 45 5.49 11.84 -6.15
N VAL A 46 6.01 12.99 -6.58
CA VAL A 46 7.33 13.51 -6.15
C VAL A 46 7.42 13.62 -4.62
N LYS A 47 6.31 13.93 -3.95
CA LYS A 47 6.25 14.03 -2.48
C LYS A 47 6.46 12.67 -1.80
N ALA A 48 5.97 11.58 -2.41
CA ALA A 48 5.99 10.24 -1.83
C ALA A 48 7.17 9.36 -2.33
N SER A 49 7.77 9.72 -3.47
CA SER A 49 8.74 8.87 -4.19
C SER A 49 9.86 8.32 -3.31
N LYS A 50 10.44 9.14 -2.42
CA LYS A 50 11.52 8.72 -1.51
C LYS A 50 11.13 7.50 -0.67
N HIS A 51 9.96 7.52 -0.03
CA HIS A 51 9.53 6.41 0.82
C HIS A 51 8.88 5.29 0.00
N MET A 52 8.12 5.62 -1.05
CA MET A 52 7.45 4.65 -1.91
C MET A 52 8.46 3.72 -2.60
N MET A 53 9.53 4.28 -3.19
CA MET A 53 10.57 3.51 -3.91
C MET A 53 11.35 2.56 -2.99
N TYR A 54 11.47 2.89 -1.70
CA TYR A 54 12.04 1.99 -0.70
C TYR A 54 11.02 0.94 -0.21
N THR A 55 9.79 1.37 0.06
CA THR A 55 8.82 0.59 0.82
C THR A 55 8.11 -0.45 -0.05
N LEU A 56 7.64 -0.06 -1.23
CA LEU A 56 6.86 -0.93 -2.11
C LEU A 56 7.60 -2.24 -2.45
N PRO A 57 8.84 -2.25 -2.96
CA PRO A 57 9.53 -3.51 -3.27
C PRO A 57 9.70 -4.41 -2.04
N LYS A 58 9.98 -3.84 -0.86
CA LYS A 58 10.12 -4.61 0.38
C LYS A 58 8.79 -5.18 0.87
N VAL A 59 7.69 -4.45 0.73
CA VAL A 59 6.34 -4.94 1.05
C VAL A 59 5.97 -6.11 0.15
N LEU A 60 6.22 -5.98 -1.15
CA LEU A 60 5.99 -7.06 -2.12
C LEU A 60 6.81 -8.30 -1.75
N GLU A 61 8.10 -8.14 -1.44
CA GLU A 61 8.96 -9.24 -1.01
C GLU A 61 8.48 -9.88 0.30
N HIS A 62 8.16 -9.08 1.31
CA HIS A 62 7.72 -9.54 2.63
C HIS A 62 6.49 -10.44 2.54
N PHE A 63 5.46 -10.00 1.81
CA PHE A 63 4.21 -10.74 1.69
C PHE A 63 4.32 -11.90 0.71
N SER A 64 5.11 -11.78 -0.37
CA SER A 64 5.42 -12.91 -1.26
C SER A 64 6.06 -14.06 -0.49
N LYS A 65 7.04 -13.79 0.38
CA LYS A 65 7.68 -14.80 1.25
C LYS A 65 6.70 -15.46 2.23
N LYS A 66 5.59 -14.79 2.57
CA LYS A 66 4.53 -15.31 3.44
C LYS A 66 3.42 -16.02 2.65
N GLY A 67 3.57 -16.21 1.34
CA GLY A 67 2.61 -16.92 0.49
C GLY A 67 1.42 -16.07 0.04
N TYR A 68 1.50 -14.74 0.13
CA TYR A 68 0.44 -13.86 -0.38
C TYR A 68 0.52 -13.75 -1.90
N SER A 69 -0.60 -13.43 -2.52
CA SER A 69 -0.68 -13.05 -3.93
C SER A 69 -1.27 -11.66 -4.07
N PHE A 70 -0.78 -10.89 -5.02
CA PHE A 70 -1.28 -9.55 -5.33
C PHE A 70 -2.21 -9.63 -6.52
N LYS A 71 -3.42 -9.09 -6.38
CA LYS A 71 -4.43 -9.09 -7.43
C LYS A 71 -4.80 -7.68 -7.82
N ALA A 72 -5.13 -7.49 -9.09
CA ALA A 72 -5.86 -6.30 -9.51
C ALA A 72 -7.23 -6.27 -8.84
N LEU A 73 -7.81 -5.08 -8.70
CA LEU A 73 -9.19 -4.98 -8.27
C LEU A 73 -10.09 -5.36 -9.44
N GLU A 74 -10.87 -6.43 -9.26
CA GLU A 74 -11.85 -6.91 -10.24
C GLU A 74 -13.27 -6.58 -9.73
N PHE A 75 -14.11 -6.00 -10.58
CA PHE A 75 -15.50 -5.66 -10.26
C PHE A 75 -16.43 -5.60 -11.46
#